data_AF-A0AAV8XGF4-F1
#
_entry.id   AF-A0AAV8XGF4-F1
#
_cell.length_a   1.000
_cell.length_b   1.000
_cell.length_c   1.000
_cell.angle_alpha   90.00
_cell.angle_beta   90.00
_cell.angle_gamma   90.00
#
_symmetry.space_group_name_H-M   'P 1'
#
loop_
_entity.id
_entity.type
_entity.pdbx_description
1 polymer ?
#
loop_
_entity_poly.entity_id
_entity_poly.type
_entity_poly.pdbx_seq_one_letter_code
_entity_poly.pdbx_strand_id
1 'polypeptide(L)'
;GTFVLKIFTTFEDTTINLLYLLNCVFEKVTIFKPCTSKSGNSEVYVVNVNYKGLDTLTGIWPQLTAMYGSHKDFSSSSMLSLSELPDCFLQEIHECSDFYMQKQIRAILDNVYCFENKEKSNANTLYVLKSFIAHLYVTMYNLKCIPNDKKSYPASVSFTCFSVENLIKSKISRNIIDIRIGKQIEKVQNSKFTHKDNLQKLVRVYDNTHGSSFTLYE
;
A
#
# COMPACT_ATOMS: atom_id res chain seq x y z
N GLY A 1 4.54 -10.87 -11.43
CA GLY A 1 3.22 -10.23 -11.32
C GLY A 1 3.21 -9.18 -10.22
N THR A 2 2.21 -8.28 -10.21
CA THR A 2 2.03 -7.22 -9.21
C THR A 2 0.70 -7.39 -8.51
N PHE A 3 0.66 -7.14 -7.20
CA PHE A 3 -0.55 -7.26 -6.38
C PHE A 3 -0.72 -6.04 -5.48
N VAL A 4 -1.89 -5.42 -5.51
CA VAL A 4 -2.22 -4.25 -4.67
C VAL A 4 -3.34 -4.64 -3.71
N LEU A 5 -3.07 -4.53 -2.42
CA LEU A 5 -4.00 -4.88 -1.35
C LEU A 5 -4.32 -3.64 -0.53
N LYS A 6 -5.61 -3.34 -0.35
CA LYS A 6 -6.06 -2.34 0.61
C LYS A 6 -6.12 -2.95 2.01
N ILE A 7 -5.50 -2.28 2.99
CA ILE A 7 -5.56 -2.63 4.41
C ILE A 7 -5.90 -1.37 5.24
N PHE A 8 -6.11 -1.54 6.54
CA PHE A 8 -6.41 -0.44 7.46
C PHE A 8 -5.28 -0.26 8.48
N THR A 9 -5.20 -1.13 9.47
CA THR A 9 -4.19 -1.04 10.52
C THR A 9 -3.19 -2.18 10.38
N THR A 10 -2.02 -1.98 10.96
CA THR A 10 -0.93 -2.97 11.08
C THR A 10 -0.68 -3.33 12.54
N PHE A 11 -1.70 -3.19 13.38
CA PHE A 11 -1.61 -3.38 14.84
C PHE A 11 -1.79 -4.83 15.26
N GLU A 12 -2.49 -5.62 14.43
CA GLU A 12 -2.78 -7.01 14.73
C GLU A 12 -1.65 -7.90 14.23
N ASP A 13 -1.20 -8.83 15.07
CA ASP A 13 -0.16 -9.82 14.76
C ASP A 13 -0.49 -10.61 13.49
N THR A 14 -1.76 -10.88 13.26
CA THR A 14 -2.26 -11.54 12.03
C THR A 14 -1.94 -10.73 10.79
N THR A 15 -2.09 -9.41 10.84
CA THR A 15 -1.77 -8.51 9.72
C THR A 15 -0.26 -8.45 9.50
N ILE A 16 0.53 -8.37 10.57
CA ILE A 16 2.00 -8.36 10.50
C ILE A 16 2.52 -9.65 9.86
N ASN A 17 1.95 -10.80 10.25
CA ASN A 17 2.24 -12.10 9.65
C ASN A 17 1.95 -12.14 8.14
N LEU A 18 0.78 -11.66 7.72
CA LEU A 18 0.43 -11.60 6.30
C LEU A 18 1.37 -10.68 5.51
N LEU A 19 1.77 -9.53 6.07
CA LEU A 19 2.76 -8.64 5.46
C LEU A 19 4.14 -9.29 5.34
N TYR A 20 4.53 -10.11 6.32
CA TYR A 20 5.75 -10.88 6.27
C TYR A 20 5.73 -11.92 5.13
N LEU A 21 4.63 -12.68 5.01
CA LEU A 21 4.46 -13.64 3.91
C LEU A 21 4.53 -12.96 2.53
N LEU A 22 3.94 -11.77 2.40
CA LEU A 22 4.07 -10.97 1.18
C LEU A 22 5.54 -10.62 0.88
N ASN A 23 6.35 -10.28 1.88
CA ASN A 23 7.79 -10.05 1.70
C ASN A 23 8.55 -11.32 1.28
N CYS A 24 8.10 -12.51 1.72
CA CYS A 24 8.69 -13.77 1.28
C CYS A 24 8.47 -14.05 -0.20
N VAL A 25 7.28 -13.73 -0.74
CA VAL A 25 6.86 -14.14 -2.10
C VAL A 25 6.89 -13.03 -3.14
N PHE A 26 7.15 -11.78 -2.75
CA PHE A 26 7.39 -10.66 -3.66
C PHE A 26 8.81 -10.11 -3.50
N GLU A 27 9.36 -9.53 -4.57
CA GLU A 27 10.68 -8.88 -4.52
C GLU A 27 10.63 -7.57 -3.71
N LYS A 28 9.52 -6.82 -3.86
CA LYS A 28 9.33 -5.54 -3.18
C LYS A 28 7.92 -5.43 -2.65
N VAL A 29 7.80 -5.09 -1.38
CA VAL A 29 6.55 -4.76 -0.70
C VAL A 29 6.66 -3.34 -0.17
N THR A 30 5.61 -2.54 -0.34
CA THR A 30 5.60 -1.14 0.12
C THR A 30 4.22 -0.77 0.62
N ILE A 31 4.14 -0.12 1.78
CA ILE A 31 2.89 0.43 2.32
C ILE A 31 2.77 1.89 1.87
N PHE A 32 1.68 2.19 1.16
CA PHE A 32 1.45 3.46 0.51
C PHE A 32 0.04 4.00 0.78
N LYS A 33 -0.07 5.23 1.28
CA LYS A 33 -1.34 5.97 1.35
C LYS A 33 -1.44 6.97 0.20
N PRO A 34 -2.22 6.70 -0.86
CA PRO A 34 -2.38 7.64 -1.97
C PRO A 34 -3.11 8.90 -1.50
N CYS A 35 -2.78 10.05 -2.10
CA CYS A 35 -3.46 11.33 -1.83
C CYS A 35 -4.96 11.30 -2.15
N THR A 36 -5.41 10.34 -2.97
CA THR A 36 -6.82 10.12 -3.31
C THR A 36 -7.59 9.36 -2.21
N SER A 37 -6.90 8.73 -1.25
CA SER A 37 -7.54 8.17 -0.05
C SER A 37 -7.79 9.26 0.99
N LYS A 38 -8.84 9.11 1.81
CA LYS A 38 -9.16 10.10 2.85
C LYS A 38 -8.00 10.18 3.85
N SER A 39 -7.46 11.38 4.05
CA SER A 39 -6.27 11.60 4.89
C SER A 39 -6.46 11.19 6.36
N GLY A 40 -7.66 11.40 6.92
CA GLY A 40 -7.97 11.12 8.33
C GLY A 40 -8.38 9.68 8.65
N ASN A 41 -8.44 8.77 7.66
CA ASN A 41 -8.73 7.36 7.94
C ASN A 41 -7.43 6.52 8.00
N SER A 42 -7.56 5.28 8.47
CA SER A 42 -6.45 4.32 8.54
C SER A 42 -6.15 3.63 7.21
N GLU A 43 -6.91 3.85 6.13
CA GLU A 43 -6.72 3.13 4.87
C GLU A 43 -5.32 3.36 4.27
N VAL A 44 -4.62 2.27 4.00
CA VAL A 44 -3.33 2.24 3.28
C VAL A 44 -3.33 1.07 2.27
N TYR A 45 -2.40 1.10 1.32
CA TYR A 45 -2.29 0.09 0.27
C TYR A 45 -0.92 -0.59 0.35
N VAL A 46 -0.92 -1.91 0.39
CA VAL A 46 0.27 -2.73 0.22
C VAL A 46 0.48 -2.95 -1.27
N VAL A 47 1.55 -2.38 -1.82
CA VAL A 47 1.95 -2.53 -3.21
C VAL A 47 3.06 -3.57 -3.29
N ASN A 48 2.73 -4.72 -3.86
CA ASN A 48 3.62 -5.87 -3.98
C ASN A 48 4.06 -6.02 -5.44
N VAL A 49 5.36 -5.96 -5.68
CA VAL A 49 5.95 -5.93 -7.03
C VAL A 49 6.86 -7.14 -7.22
N ASN A 50 6.81 -7.72 -8.43
CA ASN A 50 7.60 -8.87 -8.85
C ASN A 50 7.40 -10.10 -7.96
N TYR A 51 6.23 -10.73 -8.11
CA TYR A 51 5.97 -12.06 -7.55
C TYR A 51 7.05 -13.08 -7.94
N LYS A 52 7.63 -13.75 -6.94
CA LYS A 52 8.77 -14.67 -7.04
C LYS A 52 8.36 -16.15 -7.06
N GLY A 53 7.08 -16.47 -6.87
CA GLY A 53 6.61 -17.85 -6.69
C GLY A 53 6.41 -18.23 -5.22
N LEU A 54 5.90 -19.45 -5.00
CA LEU A 54 5.67 -20.02 -3.66
C LEU A 54 6.80 -20.95 -3.20
N ASP A 55 7.85 -21.15 -4.01
CA ASP A 55 8.89 -22.17 -3.76
C ASP A 55 9.44 -22.09 -2.33
N THR A 56 9.64 -20.88 -1.80
CA THR A 56 10.12 -20.62 -0.44
C THR A 56 9.15 -20.99 0.67
N LEU A 57 7.86 -21.09 0.36
CA LEU A 57 6.79 -21.43 1.31
C LEU A 57 6.24 -22.84 1.08
N THR A 58 6.64 -23.56 0.03
CA THR A 58 6.06 -24.87 -0.35
C THR A 58 6.02 -25.87 0.80
N GLY A 59 7.11 -25.97 1.58
CA GLY A 59 7.20 -26.87 2.73
C GLY A 59 6.25 -26.54 3.88
N ILE A 60 5.87 -25.28 4.04
CA ILE A 60 4.98 -24.82 5.13
C ILE A 60 3.55 -24.51 4.66
N TRP A 61 3.33 -24.40 3.35
CA TRP A 61 2.07 -23.98 2.75
C TRP A 61 0.84 -24.81 3.20
N PRO A 62 0.91 -26.15 3.31
CA PRO A 62 -0.23 -26.94 3.79
C PRO A 62 -0.64 -26.59 5.23
N GLN A 63 0.33 -26.31 6.10
CA GLN A 63 0.05 -25.93 7.50
C GLN A 63 -0.48 -24.50 7.57
N LEU A 64 0.11 -23.58 6.80
CA LEU A 64 -0.34 -22.20 6.70
C LEU A 64 -1.81 -22.15 6.24
N THR A 65 -2.18 -22.94 5.23
CA THR A 65 -3.54 -22.95 4.68
C THR A 65 -4.56 -23.73 5.51
N ALA A 66 -4.13 -24.74 6.27
CA ALA A 66 -5.01 -25.49 7.18
C ALA A 66 -5.69 -24.59 8.23
N MET A 67 -4.99 -23.52 8.66
CA MET A 67 -5.52 -22.51 9.59
C MET A 67 -6.67 -21.69 9.00
N TYR A 68 -6.77 -21.59 7.66
CA TYR A 68 -7.80 -20.81 6.96
C TYR A 68 -8.97 -21.67 6.45
N GLY A 69 -8.83 -23.01 6.42
CA GLY A 69 -9.82 -23.93 5.86
C GLY A 69 -10.83 -24.47 6.88
N SER A 70 -10.50 -24.46 8.18
CA SER A 70 -11.47 -24.81 9.22
C SER A 70 -12.20 -23.56 9.65
N HIS A 71 -13.54 -23.58 9.74
CA HIS A 71 -14.40 -22.50 10.25
C HIS A 71 -14.12 -22.10 11.72
N LYS A 72 -12.95 -22.43 12.27
CA LYS A 72 -12.51 -21.98 13.59
C LYS A 72 -12.21 -20.49 13.53
N ASP A 73 -12.68 -19.78 14.54
CA ASP A 73 -12.59 -18.34 14.63
C ASP A 73 -11.15 -17.87 14.41
N PHE A 74 -11.01 -16.99 13.42
CA PHE A 74 -9.80 -16.26 13.04
C PHE A 74 -9.20 -15.40 14.18
N SER A 75 -9.76 -15.47 15.39
CA SER A 75 -9.61 -14.51 16.45
C SER A 75 -8.67 -14.94 17.58
N SER A 76 -8.13 -16.17 17.54
CA SER A 76 -7.43 -16.73 18.72
C SER A 76 -5.91 -16.81 18.59
N SER A 77 -5.34 -16.84 17.39
CA SER A 77 -3.88 -16.93 17.21
C SER A 77 -3.41 -16.46 15.84
N SER A 78 -2.23 -15.84 15.81
CA SER A 78 -1.49 -15.53 14.58
C SER A 78 -0.77 -16.77 14.06
N MET A 79 -0.39 -16.75 12.77
CA MET A 79 0.32 -17.88 12.13
C MET A 79 1.69 -18.14 12.73
N LEU A 80 2.42 -17.08 13.04
CA LEU A 80 3.71 -17.09 13.70
C LEU A 80 3.65 -16.15 14.91
N SER A 81 4.41 -16.50 15.94
CA SER A 81 4.67 -15.58 17.04
C SER A 81 5.49 -14.39 16.53
N LEU A 82 5.22 -13.18 17.03
CA LEU A 82 6.04 -12.02 16.67
C LEU A 82 7.53 -12.23 16.99
N SER A 83 7.85 -13.00 18.03
CA SER A 83 9.23 -13.34 18.40
C SER A 83 9.98 -14.17 17.35
N GLU A 84 9.26 -14.78 16.40
CA GLU A 84 9.84 -15.58 15.32
C GLU A 84 10.12 -14.74 14.07
N LEU A 85 9.60 -13.51 14.02
CA LEU A 85 9.80 -12.59 12.90
C LEU A 85 11.12 -11.82 13.06
N PRO A 86 11.78 -11.43 11.96
CA PRO A 86 13.02 -10.66 12.05
C PRO A 86 12.79 -9.30 12.71
N ASP A 87 13.63 -8.95 13.70
CA ASP A 87 13.53 -7.67 14.43
C ASP A 87 13.57 -6.46 13.51
N CYS A 88 14.40 -6.49 12.46
CA CYS A 88 14.47 -5.41 11.48
C CYS A 88 13.15 -5.21 10.73
N PHE A 89 12.43 -6.28 10.41
CA PHE A 89 11.12 -6.21 9.78
C PHE A 89 10.08 -5.64 10.74
N LEU A 90 10.07 -6.08 12.00
CA LEU A 90 9.17 -5.55 13.03
C LEU A 90 9.41 -4.06 13.27
N GLN A 91 10.68 -3.65 13.30
CA GLN A 91 11.07 -2.24 13.42
C GLN A 91 10.55 -1.41 12.25
N GLU A 92 10.70 -1.87 11.00
CA GLU A 92 10.14 -1.19 9.82
C GLU A 92 8.61 -1.08 9.86
N ILE A 93 7.92 -2.13 10.31
CA ILE A 93 6.46 -2.10 10.51
C ILE A 93 6.08 -1.06 11.57
N HIS A 94 6.81 -1.00 12.69
CA HIS A 94 6.55 -0.03 13.75
C HIS A 94 6.77 1.41 13.25
N GLU A 95 7.89 1.69 12.58
CA GLU A 95 8.19 3.01 12.01
C GLU A 95 7.16 3.43 10.96
N CYS A 96 6.75 2.50 10.09
CA CYS A 96 5.70 2.75 9.11
C CYS A 96 4.35 3.03 9.76
N SER A 97 4.01 2.28 10.82
CA SER A 97 2.76 2.44 11.57
C SER A 97 2.71 3.80 12.27
N ASP A 98 3.79 4.20 12.95
CA ASP A 98 3.90 5.51 13.58
C ASP A 98 3.81 6.63 12.54
N PHE A 99 4.53 6.53 11.42
CA PHE A 99 4.48 7.54 10.36
C PHE A 99 3.06 7.81 9.85
N TYR A 100 2.28 6.76 9.55
CA TYR A 100 0.91 6.93 9.08
C TYR A 100 -0.06 7.36 10.19
N MET A 101 0.13 6.87 11.42
CA MET A 101 -0.63 7.32 12.58
C MET A 101 -0.45 8.83 12.81
N GLN A 102 0.79 9.33 12.80
CA GLN A 102 1.08 10.76 12.98
C GLN A 102 0.43 11.62 11.89
N LYS A 103 0.42 11.14 10.63
CA LYS A 103 -0.29 11.82 9.54
C LYS A 103 -1.80 11.80 9.74
N GLN A 104 -2.35 10.70 10.20
CA GLN A 104 -3.78 10.56 10.46
C GLN A 104 -4.23 11.51 11.58
N ILE A 105 -3.48 11.57 12.68
CA ILE A 105 -3.74 12.48 13.81
C ILE A 105 -3.78 13.93 13.31
N ARG A 106 -2.75 14.37 12.57
CA ARG A 106 -2.71 15.73 12.00
C ARG A 106 -3.92 16.01 11.11
N ALA A 107 -4.25 15.10 10.21
CA ALA A 107 -5.39 15.28 9.31
C ALA A 107 -6.72 15.38 10.07
N ILE A 108 -6.91 14.62 11.15
CA ILE A 108 -8.11 14.70 12.00
C ILE A 108 -8.15 16.05 12.72
N LEU A 109 -7.04 16.48 13.32
CA LEU A 109 -6.95 17.78 14.02
C LEU A 109 -7.17 18.96 13.06
N ASP A 110 -6.60 18.92 11.87
CA ASP A 110 -6.80 19.93 10.82
C ASP A 110 -8.27 19.99 10.39
N ASN A 111 -8.93 18.84 10.26
CA ASN A 111 -10.36 18.79 9.94
C ASN A 111 -11.22 19.43 11.03
N VAL A 112 -10.92 19.15 12.31
CA VAL A 112 -11.61 19.78 13.46
C VAL A 112 -11.38 21.29 13.45
N TYR A 113 -10.13 21.74 13.32
CA TYR A 113 -9.79 23.16 13.23
C TYR A 113 -10.54 23.86 12.09
N CYS A 114 -10.52 23.29 10.89
CA CYS A 114 -11.21 23.86 9.72
C CYS A 114 -12.74 23.87 9.88
N PHE A 115 -13.31 22.87 10.55
CA PHE A 115 -14.74 22.81 10.83
C PHE A 115 -15.19 23.93 11.76
N GLU A 116 -14.39 24.25 12.78
CA GLU A 116 -14.66 25.35 13.72
C GLU A 116 -14.38 26.73 13.09
N ASN A 117 -13.43 26.83 12.16
CA ASN A 117 -12.95 28.09 11.58
C ASN A 117 -13.31 28.24 10.09
N LYS A 118 -14.60 28.08 9.74
CA LYS A 118 -15.10 27.97 8.35
C LYS A 118 -14.76 29.14 7.42
N GLU A 119 -14.54 30.34 7.96
CA GLU A 119 -14.23 31.53 7.17
C GLU A 119 -12.85 31.48 6.48
N LYS A 120 -11.95 30.56 6.87
CA LYS A 120 -10.63 30.35 6.25
C LYS A 120 -10.62 29.35 5.09
N SER A 121 -11.79 28.89 4.64
CA SER A 121 -11.89 27.88 3.59
C SER A 121 -11.46 28.45 2.22
N ASN A 122 -10.25 28.11 1.80
CA ASN A 122 -9.71 28.36 0.46
C ASN A 122 -10.34 27.43 -0.61
N ALA A 123 -11.68 27.37 -0.66
CA ALA A 123 -12.43 26.50 -1.58
C ALA A 123 -12.03 26.71 -3.04
N ASN A 124 -11.78 27.97 -3.45
CA ASN A 124 -11.30 28.31 -4.78
C ASN A 124 -9.90 27.72 -5.06
N THR A 125 -8.95 27.87 -4.14
CA THR A 125 -7.61 27.29 -4.28
C THR A 125 -7.67 25.76 -4.39
N LEU A 126 -8.52 25.13 -3.57
CA LEU A 126 -8.71 23.68 -3.61
C LEU A 126 -9.32 23.22 -4.94
N TYR A 127 -10.30 23.94 -5.48
CA TYR A 127 -10.88 23.65 -6.79
C TYR A 127 -9.85 23.75 -7.91
N VAL A 128 -9.04 24.81 -7.91
CA VAL A 128 -7.96 25.02 -8.89
C VAL A 128 -6.94 23.89 -8.80
N LEU A 129 -6.53 23.50 -7.59
CA LEU A 129 -5.59 22.41 -7.37
C LEU A 129 -6.13 21.07 -7.89
N LYS A 130 -7.38 20.72 -7.55
CA LYS A 130 -8.02 19.48 -8.03
C LYS A 130 -8.08 19.43 -9.56
N SER A 131 -8.43 20.55 -10.19
CA SER A 131 -8.49 20.67 -11.65
C SER A 131 -7.11 20.50 -12.29
N PHE A 132 -6.08 21.09 -11.67
CA PHE A 132 -4.69 20.94 -12.12
C PHE A 132 -4.20 19.49 -12.04
N ILE A 133 -4.43 18.80 -10.91
CA ILE A 133 -4.05 17.39 -10.74
C ILE A 133 -4.78 16.50 -11.75
N ALA A 134 -6.08 16.72 -11.96
CA ALA A 134 -6.84 15.97 -12.96
C ALA A 134 -6.28 16.15 -14.38
N HIS A 135 -5.94 17.38 -14.75
CA HIS A 135 -5.34 17.67 -16.04
C HIS A 135 -3.96 17.00 -16.20
N LEU A 136 -3.10 17.10 -15.19
CA LEU A 136 -1.80 16.40 -15.19
C LEU A 136 -1.99 14.90 -15.39
N TYR A 137 -2.93 14.28 -14.70
CA TYR A 137 -3.20 12.85 -14.81
C TYR A 137 -3.67 12.45 -16.22
N VAL A 138 -4.60 13.20 -16.82
CA VAL A 138 -5.08 12.97 -18.19
C VAL A 138 -3.95 13.06 -19.21
N THR A 139 -3.12 14.09 -19.10
CA THR A 139 -2.00 14.33 -20.02
C THR A 139 -0.89 13.30 -19.85
N MET A 140 -0.50 13.00 -18.60
CA MET A 140 0.57 12.03 -18.30
C MET A 140 0.25 10.62 -18.80
N TYR A 141 -1.00 10.19 -18.70
CA TYR A 141 -1.40 8.82 -19.07
C TYR A 141 -2.13 8.74 -20.41
N ASN A 142 -2.18 9.85 -21.17
CA ASN A 142 -2.86 9.95 -22.47
C ASN A 142 -4.28 9.33 -22.44
N LEU A 143 -5.06 9.70 -21.43
CA LEU A 143 -6.37 9.11 -21.21
C LEU A 143 -7.31 9.49 -22.35
N LYS A 144 -7.92 8.47 -22.97
CA LYS A 144 -8.94 8.65 -24.00
C LYS A 144 -10.32 8.65 -23.37
N CYS A 145 -11.22 9.46 -23.94
CA CYS A 145 -12.63 9.39 -23.57
C CYS A 145 -13.16 7.97 -23.80
N ILE A 146 -13.94 7.49 -22.83
CA ILE A 146 -14.66 6.23 -22.99
C ILE A 146 -15.74 6.45 -24.08
N PRO A 147 -15.80 5.60 -25.11
CA PRO A 147 -16.82 5.65 -26.15
C PRO A 147 -18.24 5.63 -25.54
N ASN A 148 -19.18 6.38 -26.12
CA ASN A 148 -20.53 6.54 -25.55
C ASN A 148 -21.29 5.21 -25.45
N ASP A 149 -21.07 4.30 -26.38
CA ASP A 149 -21.60 2.93 -26.43
C ASP A 149 -21.06 2.03 -25.30
N LYS A 150 -19.96 2.42 -24.65
CA LYS A 150 -19.33 1.69 -23.55
C LYS A 150 -19.53 2.33 -22.18
N LYS A 151 -20.29 3.43 -22.11
CA LYS A 151 -20.62 4.09 -20.84
C LYS A 151 -21.79 3.35 -20.20
N SER A 152 -21.58 2.78 -19.01
CA SER A 152 -22.67 2.19 -18.22
C SER A 152 -23.60 3.21 -17.56
N TYR A 153 -23.37 4.52 -17.75
CA TYR A 153 -24.20 5.59 -17.21
C TYR A 153 -24.74 6.49 -18.33
N PRO A 154 -26.00 6.95 -18.24
CA PRO A 154 -26.60 7.84 -19.23
C PRO A 154 -25.82 9.16 -19.29
N ALA A 155 -25.49 9.59 -20.51
CA ALA A 155 -24.66 10.76 -20.81
C ALA A 155 -25.40 12.10 -20.59
N SER A 156 -26.07 12.28 -19.44
CA SER A 156 -26.77 13.53 -19.10
C SER A 156 -25.87 14.60 -18.49
N VAL A 157 -24.59 14.30 -18.25
CA VAL A 157 -23.60 15.28 -17.78
C VAL A 157 -22.61 15.53 -18.90
N SER A 158 -22.74 16.67 -19.58
CA SER A 158 -21.70 17.16 -20.47
C SER A 158 -20.47 17.47 -19.62
N PHE A 159 -19.46 16.59 -19.66
CA PHE A 159 -18.13 16.98 -19.23
C PHE A 159 -17.61 17.96 -20.27
N THR A 160 -17.81 19.26 -20.01
CA THR A 160 -17.06 20.29 -20.71
C THR A 160 -15.59 19.94 -20.52
N CYS A 161 -14.91 19.64 -21.61
CA CYS A 161 -13.46 19.56 -21.65
C CYS A 161 -12.95 20.97 -21.37
N PHE A 162 -12.89 21.33 -20.09
CA PHE A 162 -12.43 22.63 -19.65
C PHE A 162 -10.95 22.71 -20.01
N SER A 163 -10.55 23.69 -20.82
CA SER A 163 -9.14 23.95 -21.06
C SER A 163 -8.54 24.55 -19.78
N VAL A 164 -8.04 23.66 -18.91
CA VAL A 164 -7.40 24.02 -17.63
C VAL A 164 -6.19 24.94 -17.87
N GLU A 165 -5.64 24.94 -19.08
CA GLU A 165 -4.55 25.81 -19.56
C GLU A 165 -4.81 27.30 -19.29
N ASN A 166 -6.04 27.79 -19.48
CA ASN A 166 -6.36 29.21 -19.26
C ASN A 166 -6.49 29.58 -17.78
N LEU A 167 -6.88 28.62 -16.93
CA LEU A 167 -7.01 28.80 -15.48
C LEU A 167 -5.65 28.71 -14.75
N ILE A 168 -4.76 27.82 -15.22
CA ILE A 168 -3.41 27.61 -14.68
C ILE A 168 -2.51 28.82 -15.01
N LYS A 169 -2.58 29.33 -16.25
CA LYS A 169 -1.76 30.46 -16.70
C LYS A 169 -2.01 31.76 -15.92
N SER A 170 -3.21 31.93 -15.36
CA SER A 170 -3.62 33.20 -14.73
C SER A 170 -3.45 33.27 -13.21
N LYS A 171 -3.30 32.15 -12.49
CA LYS A 171 -3.42 32.17 -11.02
C LYS A 171 -2.42 31.34 -10.21
N ILE A 172 -1.62 30.45 -10.81
CA ILE A 172 -0.66 29.63 -10.05
C ILE A 172 0.75 30.19 -10.25
N SER A 173 1.23 30.96 -9.26
CA SER A 173 2.67 31.11 -9.04
C SER A 173 3.25 29.70 -8.85
N ARG A 174 4.26 29.34 -9.67
CA ARG A 174 4.82 27.99 -9.84
C ARG A 174 5.43 27.36 -8.57
N ASN A 175 5.33 28.00 -7.40
CA ASN A 175 6.07 27.66 -6.18
C ASN A 175 5.21 27.05 -5.05
N ILE A 176 3.94 26.71 -5.28
CA ILE A 176 3.04 26.31 -4.17
C ILE A 176 3.13 24.81 -3.84
N ILE A 177 3.55 23.95 -4.79
CA ILE A 177 3.53 22.48 -4.59
C ILE A 177 4.75 21.81 -5.22
N ASP A 178 5.59 21.20 -4.39
CA ASP A 178 6.64 20.26 -4.82
C ASP A 178 6.00 18.90 -5.15
N ILE A 179 5.53 18.74 -6.39
CA ILE A 179 5.05 17.45 -6.89
C ILE A 179 6.27 16.60 -7.23
N ARG A 180 6.69 15.76 -6.28
CA ARG A 180 7.69 14.73 -6.54
C ARG A 180 7.03 13.59 -7.31
N ILE A 181 7.20 13.61 -8.63
CA ILE A 181 6.91 12.46 -9.46
C ILE A 181 7.92 11.38 -9.09
N GLY A 182 7.47 10.37 -8.35
CA GLY A 182 8.26 9.16 -8.15
C GLY A 182 8.58 8.57 -9.53
N LYS A 183 9.84 8.19 -9.76
CA LYS A 183 10.21 7.54 -11.03
C LYS A 183 9.32 6.33 -11.26
N GLN A 184 8.80 6.20 -12.48
CA GLN A 184 8.26 4.94 -12.96
C GLN A 184 9.32 3.87 -12.70
N ILE A 185 8.93 2.82 -11.98
CA ILE A 185 9.82 1.70 -11.71
C ILE A 185 9.88 0.89 -13.01
N GLU A 186 10.87 1.17 -13.85
CA GLU A 186 11.10 0.44 -15.11
C GLU A 186 11.81 -0.91 -14.88
N LYS A 187 12.72 -0.95 -13.90
CA LYS A 187 13.45 -2.16 -13.49
C LYS A 187 13.95 -1.97 -12.05
N VAL A 188 13.62 -2.91 -11.17
CA VAL A 188 14.14 -2.96 -9.79
C VAL A 188 15.41 -3.78 -9.83
N GLN A 189 16.53 -3.22 -9.39
CA GLN A 189 17.73 -4.00 -9.12
C GLN A 189 17.79 -4.23 -7.61
N ASN A 190 17.53 -5.49 -7.22
CA ASN A 190 17.78 -6.13 -5.94
C ASN A 190 17.61 -5.29 -4.66
N SER A 191 16.67 -5.71 -3.82
CA SER A 191 16.57 -5.32 -2.42
C SER A 191 17.58 -6.11 -1.57
N LYS A 192 18.39 -5.41 -0.76
CA LYS A 192 19.39 -5.98 0.18
C LYS A 192 18.81 -6.95 1.23
N PHE A 193 17.49 -7.15 1.27
CA PHE A 193 16.80 -7.93 2.31
C PHE A 193 16.43 -9.37 1.92
N THR A 194 16.75 -9.79 0.70
CA THR A 194 16.51 -11.18 0.23
C THR A 194 17.79 -12.01 0.23
N HIS A 195 18.48 -12.10 1.38
CA HIS A 195 19.55 -13.09 1.51
C HIS A 195 18.96 -14.47 1.85
N LYS A 196 19.52 -15.54 1.26
CA LYS A 196 19.14 -16.96 1.52
C LYS A 196 19.12 -17.30 3.02
N ASP A 197 19.89 -16.58 3.83
CA ASP A 197 20.02 -16.81 5.27
C ASP A 197 18.73 -16.55 6.05
N ASN A 198 17.87 -15.64 5.58
CA ASN A 198 16.56 -15.41 6.21
C ASN A 198 15.61 -16.60 6.00
N LEU A 199 15.81 -17.36 4.92
CA LEU A 199 15.01 -18.55 4.62
C LEU A 199 15.49 -19.77 5.42
N GLN A 200 16.80 -19.93 5.61
CA GLN A 200 17.35 -21.02 6.44
C GLN A 200 16.93 -20.91 7.91
N LYS A 201 16.72 -19.68 8.42
CA LYS A 201 16.20 -19.46 9.77
C LYS A 201 14.78 -20.00 9.94
N LEU A 202 13.90 -19.80 8.94
CA LEU A 202 12.52 -20.33 8.97
C LEU A 202 12.50 -21.86 8.95
N VAL A 203 13.37 -22.50 8.18
CA VAL A 203 13.50 -23.96 8.13
C VAL A 203 14.03 -24.53 9.46
N ARG A 204 15.04 -23.91 10.07
CA ARG A 204 15.60 -24.35 11.35
C ARG A 204 14.62 -24.22 12.53
N VAL A 205 13.77 -23.19 12.53
CA VAL A 205 12.74 -23.02 13.57
C VAL A 205 11.69 -24.15 13.49
N TYR A 206 11.35 -24.60 12.29
CA TYR A 206 10.48 -25.74 12.08
C TYR A 206 11.11 -27.06 12.58
N ASP A 207 12.36 -27.35 12.21
CA ASP A 207 13.04 -28.58 12.62
C ASP A 207 13.19 -28.69 14.15
N ASN A 208 13.46 -27.56 14.81
CA ASN A 208 13.61 -27.49 16.26
C ASN A 208 12.29 -27.59 17.03
N THR A 209 11.15 -27.26 16.40
CA THR A 209 9.83 -27.34 17.05
C THR A 209 9.13 -28.67 16.82
N HIS A 210 9.48 -29.42 15.76
CA HIS A 210 8.75 -30.62 15.35
C HIS A 210 9.59 -31.89 15.18
N GLY A 211 10.86 -31.90 15.62
CA GLY A 211 11.62 -33.13 15.83
C GLY A 211 11.55 -34.10 14.65
N SER A 212 11.91 -33.66 13.44
CA SER A 212 12.08 -34.57 12.31
C SER A 212 13.29 -34.13 11.47
N SER A 213 14.35 -34.91 11.53
CA SER A 213 15.55 -34.76 10.71
C SER A 213 15.23 -35.09 9.25
N PHE A 214 15.21 -34.10 8.36
CA PHE A 214 15.31 -34.32 6.91
C PHE A 214 16.76 -34.17 6.48
N THR A 215 17.43 -35.28 6.22
CA THR A 215 18.69 -35.30 5.45
C THR A 215 18.36 -35.09 3.97
N LEU A 216 18.69 -33.91 3.45
CA LEU A 216 18.77 -33.67 2.00
C LEU A 216 20.07 -34.30 1.49
N TYR A 217 19.93 -35.34 0.67
CA TYR A 217 20.98 -35.79 -0.25
C TYR A 217 21.26 -34.69 -1.28
N GLU A 218 22.52 -34.68 -1.76
CA GLU A 218 23.18 -33.72 -2.67
C GLU A 218 22.33 -33.14 -3.82
#